data_AF-A0A0S7YNL4-F1
#
_entry.id   AF-A0A0S7YNL4-F1
#
_cell.length_a   1.000
_cell.length_b   1.000
_cell.length_c   1.000
_cell.angle_alpha   90.00
_cell.angle_beta   90.00
_cell.angle_gamma   90.00
#
_symmetry.space_group_name_H-M   'P 1'
#
loop_
_entity.id
_entity.type
_entity.pdbx_description
1 polymer ?
#
loop_
_entity_poly.entity_id
_entity_poly.type
_entity_poly.pdbx_seq_one_letter_code
_entity_poly.pdbx_strand_id
1 'polypeptide(L)'
;MELSRRKMLLTGASAAAGMVGLSAVPGAAAEEAKPMVAACGLSCMTCPLMKAGKCKGCASGTEASEEMVAKKPCPVLKCAAMKKIDYCGTGCKMFTKCPKLVGRPYDKSFLAMIEKRLG
;
A
#
# COMPACT_ATOMS: atom_id res chain seq x y z
N MET A 1 -22.33 -8.68 40.89
CA MET A 1 -23.20 -9.81 40.53
C MET A 1 -24.63 -9.27 40.49
N GLU A 2 -25.03 -8.66 39.37
CA GLU A 2 -26.39 -8.20 39.15
C GLU A 2 -27.14 -9.22 38.30
N LEU A 3 -28.11 -9.86 38.93
CA LEU A 3 -29.18 -10.57 38.26
C LEU A 3 -30.15 -9.57 37.66
N SER A 4 -30.38 -9.64 36.36
CA SER A 4 -31.73 -9.45 35.82
C SER A 4 -31.82 -10.11 34.44
N ARG A 5 -31.82 -11.45 34.42
CA ARG A 5 -33.05 -12.23 34.22
C ARG A 5 -33.94 -11.67 33.10
N ARG A 6 -33.97 -12.45 32.02
CA ARG A 6 -35.22 -12.97 31.47
C ARG A 6 -36.25 -11.90 31.09
N LYS A 7 -36.00 -11.28 29.94
CA LYS A 7 -37.08 -11.03 28.99
C LYS A 7 -36.69 -11.63 27.63
N MET A 8 -36.35 -12.92 27.69
CA MET A 8 -36.56 -13.82 26.57
C MET A 8 -38.06 -14.09 26.49
N LEU A 9 -38.55 -14.14 25.26
CA LEU A 9 -39.77 -14.81 24.82
C LEU A 9 -41.06 -14.03 25.10
N LEU A 10 -42.00 -14.16 24.17
CA LEU A 10 -43.22 -13.36 23.98
C LEU A 10 -42.88 -12.02 23.28
N THR A 11 -42.93 -11.91 21.95
CA THR A 11 -44.09 -12.25 21.10
C THR A 11 -43.65 -12.15 19.63
N GLY A 12 -44.06 -13.11 18.78
CA GLY A 12 -44.07 -12.93 17.33
C GLY A 12 -43.52 -14.10 16.51
N ALA A 13 -44.27 -15.20 16.46
CA ALA A 13 -44.11 -16.24 15.45
C ALA A 13 -45.13 -16.06 14.31
N SER A 14 -44.75 -16.53 13.12
CA SER A 14 -45.55 -16.77 11.89
C SER A 14 -45.48 -15.64 10.85
N ALA A 15 -45.26 -15.85 9.55
CA ALA A 15 -45.30 -17.05 8.72
C ALA A 15 -44.44 -16.83 7.44
N ALA A 16 -43.72 -17.87 6.98
CA ALA A 16 -43.96 -18.61 5.73
C ALA A 16 -43.16 -18.17 4.48
N ALA A 17 -42.37 -19.15 4.02
CA ALA A 17 -42.14 -19.56 2.62
C ALA A 17 -41.62 -18.53 1.60
N GLY A 18 -40.38 -18.74 1.17
CA GLY A 18 -39.80 -18.05 0.02
C GLY A 18 -38.42 -18.59 -0.33
N MET A 19 -38.37 -19.81 -0.84
CA MET A 19 -37.20 -20.42 -1.46
C MET A 19 -36.86 -19.69 -2.78
N VAL A 20 -35.83 -18.83 -2.78
CA VAL A 20 -35.16 -18.38 -4.00
C VAL A 20 -33.67 -18.21 -3.73
N GLY A 21 -32.89 -19.08 -4.37
CA GLY A 21 -31.69 -18.66 -5.10
C GLY A 21 -30.48 -18.25 -4.28
N LEU A 22 -29.56 -19.22 -4.13
CA LEU A 22 -28.13 -18.94 -4.22
C LEU A 22 -27.88 -17.96 -5.37
N SER A 23 -27.37 -16.77 -5.05
CA SER A 23 -26.48 -16.04 -5.93
C SER A 23 -25.32 -15.61 -5.06
N ALA A 24 -24.30 -16.46 -5.05
CA ALA A 24 -22.97 -16.06 -4.66
C ALA A 24 -22.66 -14.75 -5.37
N VAL A 25 -22.55 -13.66 -4.61
CA VAL A 25 -21.76 -12.53 -5.07
C VAL A 25 -20.30 -12.96 -4.89
N PRO A 26 -19.52 -13.22 -5.95
CA PRO A 26 -18.09 -13.06 -5.85
C PRO A 26 -17.84 -11.55 -5.79
N GLY A 27 -18.22 -10.95 -4.66
CA GLY A 27 -17.74 -9.65 -4.25
C GLY A 27 -16.29 -9.88 -3.89
N ALA A 28 -15.42 -9.58 -4.85
CA ALA A 28 -13.97 -9.62 -4.75
C ALA A 28 -13.54 -9.37 -3.30
N ALA A 29 -12.73 -10.28 -2.76
CA ALA A 29 -11.97 -10.02 -1.56
C ALA A 29 -11.37 -8.62 -1.73
N ALA A 30 -11.92 -7.65 -1.00
CA ALA A 30 -11.25 -6.41 -0.72
C ALA A 30 -10.10 -6.83 0.19
N GLU A 31 -9.05 -7.34 -0.45
CA GLU A 31 -7.73 -7.48 0.14
C GLU A 31 -7.47 -6.12 0.80
N GLU A 32 -7.40 -6.12 2.13
CA GLU A 32 -7.16 -4.91 2.91
C GLU A 32 -6.08 -4.09 2.22
N ALA A 33 -6.43 -2.88 1.79
CA ALA A 33 -5.53 -2.02 1.04
C ALA A 33 -4.43 -1.52 1.99
N LYS A 34 -3.43 -2.37 2.22
CA LYS A 34 -2.19 -2.04 2.92
C LYS A 34 -1.67 -0.74 2.31
N PRO A 35 -1.28 0.27 3.11
CA PRO A 35 -0.82 1.54 2.58
C PRO A 35 0.29 1.28 1.57
N MET A 36 0.01 1.54 0.28
CA MET A 36 0.89 1.20 -0.83
C MET A 36 2.05 2.20 -0.92
N VAL A 37 2.86 2.29 0.13
CA VAL A 37 4.06 3.12 0.15
C VAL A 37 5.14 2.39 -0.64
N ALA A 38 5.57 3.02 -1.72
CA ALA A 38 6.63 2.52 -2.58
C ALA A 38 8.00 2.61 -1.89
N ALA A 39 8.96 1.81 -2.35
CA ALA A 39 10.37 1.94 -1.99
C ALA A 39 10.96 3.35 -2.22
N CYS A 40 10.38 4.18 -3.10
CA CYS A 40 10.79 5.58 -3.27
C CYS A 40 10.30 6.51 -2.15
N GLY A 41 9.42 6.06 -1.24
CA GLY A 41 8.85 6.85 -0.15
C GLY A 41 7.54 7.56 -0.51
N LEU A 42 7.00 7.33 -1.70
CA LEU A 42 5.73 7.92 -2.16
C LEU A 42 4.61 6.88 -2.16
N SER A 43 3.38 7.33 -1.89
CA SER A 43 2.20 6.50 -2.11
C SER A 43 2.07 6.19 -3.60
N CYS A 44 1.95 4.91 -3.94
CA CYS A 44 1.76 4.47 -5.33
C CYS A 44 0.54 5.13 -5.97
N MET A 45 -0.53 5.39 -5.19
CA MET A 45 -1.75 6.07 -5.67
C MET A 45 -1.49 7.50 -6.14
N THR A 46 -0.44 8.14 -5.64
CA THR A 46 -0.02 9.50 -6.04
C THR A 46 1.01 9.49 -7.17
N CYS A 47 1.53 8.32 -7.54
CA CYS A 47 2.61 8.21 -8.52
C CYS A 47 2.11 8.48 -9.95
N PRO A 48 2.72 9.41 -10.69
CA PRO A 48 2.35 9.69 -12.08
C PRO A 48 2.46 8.46 -12.99
N LEU A 49 3.40 7.55 -12.73
CA LEU A 49 3.57 6.31 -13.50
C LEU A 49 2.43 5.31 -13.26
N MET A 50 1.88 5.27 -12.05
CA MET A 50 0.72 4.44 -11.76
C MET A 50 -0.54 5.02 -12.40
N LYS A 51 -0.74 6.35 -12.29
CA LYS A 51 -1.83 7.05 -12.98
C LYS A 51 -1.77 6.89 -14.50
N ALA A 52 -0.56 6.85 -15.07
CA ALA A 52 -0.36 6.62 -16.50
C ALA A 52 -0.45 5.13 -16.92
N GLY A 53 -0.79 4.21 -16.00
CA GLY A 53 -0.89 2.77 -16.29
C GLY A 53 0.45 2.07 -16.58
N LYS A 54 1.58 2.78 -16.45
CA LYS A 54 2.94 2.26 -16.72
C LYS A 54 3.53 1.48 -15.54
N CYS A 55 2.89 1.54 -14.37
CA CYS A 55 3.30 0.85 -13.15
C CYS A 55 2.08 0.28 -12.44
N LYS A 56 2.15 -0.96 -11.95
CA LYS A 56 1.08 -1.64 -11.20
C LYS A 56 1.26 -1.50 -9.67
N GLY A 57 1.84 -0.39 -9.21
CA GLY A 57 2.25 -0.19 -7.81
C GLY A 57 3.50 -1.00 -7.43
N CYS A 58 4.15 -0.67 -6.32
CA CYS A 58 5.29 -1.43 -5.78
C CYS A 58 5.26 -1.49 -4.25
N ALA A 59 6.13 -2.31 -3.67
CA ALA A 59 6.28 -2.48 -2.23
C ALA A 59 7.50 -1.70 -1.69
N SER A 60 7.75 -1.82 -0.39
CA SER A 60 9.04 -1.45 0.22
C SER A 60 10.17 -2.31 -0.37
N GLY A 61 11.43 -1.89 -0.23
CA GLY A 61 12.55 -2.65 -0.77
C GLY A 61 12.78 -3.99 -0.04
N THR A 62 12.38 -4.11 1.22
CA THR A 62 12.46 -5.36 2.01
C THR A 62 11.35 -6.35 1.66
N GLU A 63 10.17 -5.86 1.29
CA GLU A 63 9.00 -6.68 0.90
C GLU A 63 8.98 -6.99 -0.61
N ALA A 64 9.90 -6.42 -1.40
CA ALA A 64 9.96 -6.63 -2.84
C ALA A 64 10.56 -8.00 -3.18
N SER A 65 9.73 -8.92 -3.67
CA SER A 65 10.21 -10.20 -4.22
C SER A 65 11.06 -10.01 -5.48
N GLU A 66 11.97 -10.94 -5.75
CA GLU A 66 12.84 -10.89 -6.95
C GLU A 66 12.02 -10.86 -8.25
N GLU A 67 10.91 -11.61 -8.30
CA GLU A 67 9.98 -11.56 -9.42
C GLU A 67 9.34 -10.19 -9.61
N MET A 68 8.99 -9.51 -8.51
CA MET A 68 8.42 -8.18 -8.55
C MET A 68 9.43 -7.17 -9.11
N VAL A 69 10.70 -7.32 -8.73
CA VAL A 69 11.81 -6.48 -9.19
C VAL A 69 12.16 -6.74 -10.66
N ALA A 70 12.05 -7.99 -11.13
CA ALA A 70 12.26 -8.36 -12.53
C ALA A 70 11.14 -7.83 -13.43
N LYS A 71 9.87 -7.97 -13.01
CA LYS A 71 8.69 -7.52 -13.76
C LYS A 71 8.53 -5.99 -13.79
N LYS A 72 9.11 -5.26 -12.83
CA LYS A 72 8.94 -3.80 -12.71
C LYS A 72 10.22 -3.06 -13.13
N PRO A 73 10.17 -2.17 -14.14
CA PRO A 73 11.35 -1.46 -14.63
C PRO A 73 11.80 -0.29 -13.71
N CYS A 74 11.38 -0.24 -12.45
CA CYS A 74 11.69 0.86 -11.54
C CYS A 74 13.13 0.78 -11.01
N PRO A 75 14.02 1.74 -11.35
CA PRO A 75 15.41 1.71 -10.91
C PRO A 75 15.56 1.95 -9.41
N VAL A 76 14.60 2.64 -8.78
CA VAL A 76 14.57 2.91 -7.34
C VAL A 76 14.20 1.63 -6.58
N LEU A 77 13.18 0.90 -7.03
CA LEU A 77 12.78 -0.38 -6.42
C LEU A 77 13.91 -1.40 -6.50
N LYS A 78 14.54 -1.54 -7.68
CA LYS A 78 15.74 -2.39 -7.87
C LYS A 78 16.84 -2.04 -6.87
N CYS A 79 17.13 -0.75 -6.74
CA CYS A 79 18.16 -0.27 -5.80
C CYS A 79 17.81 -0.56 -4.34
N ALA A 80 16.56 -0.35 -3.95
CA ALA A 80 16.10 -0.56 -2.58
C ALA A 80 16.08 -2.05 -2.21
N ALA A 81 15.64 -2.91 -3.13
CA ALA A 81 15.66 -4.36 -2.95
C ALA A 81 17.08 -4.91 -2.81
N MET A 82 18.01 -4.48 -3.67
CA MET A 82 19.43 -4.88 -3.57
C MET A 82 20.06 -4.43 -2.25
N LYS A 83 19.72 -3.23 -1.77
CA LYS A 83 20.25 -2.69 -0.51
C LYS A 83 19.47 -3.15 0.73
N LYS A 84 18.38 -3.92 0.55
CA LYS A 84 17.47 -4.36 1.60
C LYS A 84 17.01 -3.22 2.52
N ILE A 85 16.63 -2.09 1.94
CA ILE A 85 16.08 -0.94 2.66
C ILE A 85 14.58 -0.83 2.43
N ASP A 86 13.81 -0.47 3.46
CA ASP A 86 12.36 -0.33 3.32
C ASP A 86 12.01 0.82 2.36
N TYR A 87 12.50 2.03 2.68
CA TYR A 87 12.23 3.24 1.92
C TYR A 87 13.51 4.05 1.71
N CYS A 88 13.64 4.68 0.55
CA CYS A 88 14.81 5.50 0.25
C CYS A 88 14.95 6.69 1.21
N GLY A 89 13.85 7.36 1.56
CA GLY A 89 13.87 8.54 2.42
C GLY A 89 14.29 8.29 3.87
N THR A 90 14.14 7.05 4.35
CA THR A 90 14.48 6.67 5.74
C THR A 90 15.73 5.80 5.83
N GLY A 91 15.93 4.90 4.86
CA GLY A 91 17.02 3.92 4.89
C GLY A 91 18.24 4.27 4.01
N CYS A 92 18.12 5.20 3.07
CA CYS A 92 19.23 5.52 2.16
C CYS A 92 19.98 6.78 2.58
N LYS A 93 21.24 6.63 3.02
CA LYS A 93 22.14 7.77 3.33
C LYS A 93 22.37 8.70 2.14
N MET A 94 22.22 8.18 0.91
CA MET A 94 22.40 8.94 -0.33
C MET A 94 21.09 9.52 -0.87
N PHE A 95 19.99 9.51 -0.11
CA PHE A 95 18.65 9.90 -0.58
C PHE A 95 18.64 11.25 -1.29
N THR A 96 19.22 12.29 -0.67
CA THR A 96 19.23 13.67 -1.18
C THR A 96 20.09 13.85 -2.43
N LYS A 97 21.12 13.00 -2.59
CA LYS A 97 22.09 13.04 -3.71
C LYS A 97 21.84 11.95 -4.76
N CYS A 98 20.79 11.14 -4.60
CA CYS A 98 20.59 9.97 -5.44
C CYS A 98 20.12 10.38 -6.85
N PRO A 99 20.87 10.08 -7.93
CA PRO A 99 20.47 10.46 -9.29
C PRO A 99 19.18 9.77 -9.76
N LYS A 100 18.75 8.70 -9.08
CA LYS A 100 17.50 7.99 -9.36
C LYS A 100 16.26 8.64 -8.73
N LEU A 101 16.46 9.62 -7.83
CA LEU A 101 15.42 10.32 -7.09
C LEU A 101 15.41 11.82 -7.37
N VAL A 102 16.59 12.40 -7.61
CA VAL A 102 16.78 13.81 -7.97
C VAL A 102 16.17 14.08 -9.34
N GLY A 103 15.20 14.99 -9.37
CA GLY A 103 14.47 15.37 -10.59
C GLY A 103 13.24 14.49 -10.85
N ARG A 104 13.24 13.22 -10.43
CA ARG A 104 12.05 12.34 -10.39
C ARG A 104 12.25 11.21 -9.37
N PRO A 105 11.31 10.96 -8.44
CA PRO A 105 10.03 11.66 -8.29
C PRO A 105 10.12 12.92 -7.43
N TYR A 106 11.28 13.24 -6.85
CA TYR A 106 11.47 14.42 -6.02
C TYR A 106 12.13 15.55 -6.79
N ASP A 107 11.65 16.77 -6.60
CA ASP A 107 12.28 17.95 -7.15
C ASP A 107 13.62 18.25 -6.46
N LYS A 108 14.54 18.90 -7.19
CA LYS A 108 15.85 19.31 -6.67
C LYS A 108 15.71 20.23 -5.46
N SER A 109 14.75 21.16 -5.51
CA SER A 109 14.50 22.12 -4.42
C SER A 109 14.04 21.42 -3.14
N PHE A 110 13.18 20.41 -3.25
CA PHE A 110 12.73 19.60 -2.12
C PHE A 110 13.89 18.82 -1.50
N LEU A 111 14.71 18.14 -2.32
CA LEU A 111 15.85 17.39 -1.81
C LEU A 111 16.91 18.29 -1.17
N ALA A 112 17.17 19.48 -1.73
CA ALA A 112 18.06 20.47 -1.12
C ALA A 112 17.54 21.00 0.23
N MET A 113 16.23 21.18 0.36
CA MET A 113 15.60 21.55 1.64
C MET A 113 15.78 20.43 2.68
N ILE A 114 15.53 19.18 2.29
CA ILE A 114 15.66 18.02 3.18
C ILE A 114 17.12 17.79 3.58
N GLU A 115 18.07 17.96 2.66
CA GLU A 115 19.51 17.84 2.95
C GLU A 115 19.95 18.79 4.06
N LYS A 116 19.52 20.07 4.01
CA LYS A 116 19.81 21.05 5.06
C LYS A 116 19.23 20.69 6.43
N ARG A 117 18.16 19.87 6.46
CA ARG A 117 17.50 19.44 7.69
C ARG A 117 18.05 18.12 8.23
N LEU A 118 18.68 17.32 7.38
CA LEU A 118 19.24 16.02 7.78
C LEU A 118 20.64 16.12 8.40
N GLY A 119 21.42 17.15 8.06
CA GLY A 119 22.72 17.43 8.70
C GLY A 119 23.83 16.48 8.27
#